data_AF-A0A8C1XQY6-F1
#
_entry.id   AF-A0A8C1XQY6-F1
#
_cell.length_a   1.000
_cell.length_b   1.000
_cell.length_c   1.000
_cell.angle_alpha   90.00
_cell.angle_beta   90.00
_cell.angle_gamma   90.00
#
_symmetry.space_group_name_H-M   'P 1'
#
loop_
_entity.id
_entity.type
_entity.pdbx_description
1 polymer ?
#
loop_
_entity_poly.entity_id
_entity_poly.type
_entity_poly.pdbx_seq_one_letter_code
_entity_poly.pdbx_strand_id
1 'polypeptide(L)'
;MADGSEFDLDYITERIIGITFHYSCTEQMYQHNLHSIMQMLQSKHADRYMVINLSEHNDDLSRMNYRVVDLGWLERQAPSLHLLCSVCKNMDNWLRAHSENVLLLHCKGSKDRVGVVISSYIQLSNVSTSEELALDLYSMKKFCSDKMVNLMTPSQKRYVQVFGRLLTHQIRLNSSPLFIHCINIHPIPDFHPTVCQLFIRVYQDTQTVYTSGVHQVAVGQTDRVCFALEPPQMLKGDFMIVCYHKNDSMRTHETVFGVQFHTGTLCGDQLSLQKEDLDYANKDPRFPEDGVVKLLFSEIADRDPSLASDCGHWRNSSAVIIENDPLDSLKAQWDFTENLTEAGKAGLLKLFIMSPILLLNRTRIEKFFFFLKKYIFIQQGHIKSFKSDSKRHL
;
A
#
# COMPACT_ATOMS: atom_id res chain seq x y z
N MET A 1 20.28 30.58 4.59
CA MET A 1 20.39 29.12 4.68
C MET A 1 19.50 28.72 5.86
N ALA A 2 18.25 28.34 5.62
CA ALA A 2 17.41 27.84 6.70
C ALA A 2 17.90 26.43 7.02
N ASP A 3 18.43 26.25 8.22
CA ASP A 3 18.87 24.96 8.75
C ASP A 3 17.63 24.08 8.88
N GLY A 4 17.35 23.30 7.84
CA GLY A 4 16.20 22.40 7.81
C GLY A 4 16.45 21.27 8.81
N SER A 5 15.58 21.15 9.82
CA SER A 5 15.64 20.03 10.78
C SER A 5 15.68 18.72 10.01
N GLU A 6 16.72 17.91 10.24
CA GLU A 6 16.96 16.65 9.50
C GLU A 6 15.95 15.54 9.83
N PHE A 7 15.19 15.72 10.91
CA PHE A 7 14.08 14.87 11.30
C PHE A 7 12.92 15.69 11.88
N ASP A 8 11.72 15.12 11.81
CA ASP A 8 10.53 15.62 12.48
C ASP A 8 10.20 14.70 13.66
N LEU A 9 9.97 15.31 14.84
CA LEU A 9 9.42 14.62 16.01
C LEU A 9 8.09 15.27 16.39
N ASP A 10 7.02 14.47 16.37
CA ASP A 10 5.67 14.90 16.64
C ASP A 10 5.08 14.13 17.82
N TYR A 11 4.64 14.86 18.83
CA TYR A 11 3.68 14.31 19.81
C TYR A 11 2.29 14.36 19.18
N ILE A 12 1.86 13.23 18.61
CA ILE A 12 0.57 13.07 17.94
C ILE A 12 -0.55 13.01 18.99
N THR A 13 -0.27 12.32 20.09
CA THR A 13 -0.99 12.41 21.36
C THR A 13 0.02 12.43 22.51
N GLU A 14 -0.44 12.42 23.77
CA GLU A 14 0.45 12.27 24.92
C GLU A 14 1.21 10.93 24.93
N ARG A 15 0.64 9.90 24.30
CA ARG A 15 1.14 8.52 24.30
C ARG A 15 1.56 8.01 22.94
N ILE A 16 1.36 8.77 21.87
CA ILE A 16 1.76 8.40 20.51
C ILE A 16 2.71 9.47 19.96
N ILE A 17 3.94 9.08 19.70
CA ILE A 17 5.01 9.92 19.17
C ILE A 17 5.34 9.42 17.77
N GLY A 18 5.37 10.32 16.79
CA GLY A 18 5.87 10.05 15.45
C GLY A 18 7.26 10.63 15.26
N ILE A 19 8.19 9.85 14.71
CA ILE A 19 9.48 10.35 14.26
C ILE A 19 9.71 10.02 12.78
N THR A 20 10.14 11.02 12.01
CA THR A 20 10.46 10.86 10.59
C THR A 20 11.84 11.46 10.30
N PHE A 21 12.78 10.64 9.85
CA PHE A 21 14.09 11.10 9.38
C PHE A 21 14.04 11.37 7.88
N HIS A 22 14.36 12.57 7.41
CA HIS A 22 14.26 12.89 5.99
C HIS A 22 15.37 12.22 5.16
N TYR A 23 15.17 12.12 3.84
CA TYR A 23 16.16 11.55 2.91
C TYR A 23 17.48 12.30 2.86
N SER A 24 17.49 13.57 3.25
CA SER A 24 18.71 14.38 3.36
C SER A 24 19.54 14.07 4.61
N CYS A 25 18.99 13.32 5.57
CA CYS A 25 19.70 12.96 6.79
C CYS A 25 20.79 11.92 6.48
N THR A 26 22.04 12.25 6.82
CA THR A 26 23.17 11.32 6.63
C THR A 26 23.06 10.14 7.61
N GLU A 27 23.63 8.98 7.27
CA GLU A 27 23.55 7.80 8.13
C GLU A 27 24.17 8.03 9.53
N GLN A 28 25.26 8.81 9.59
CA GLN A 28 25.91 9.17 10.85
C GLN A 28 24.99 10.03 11.73
N MET A 29 24.33 11.03 11.15
CA MET A 29 23.43 11.89 11.91
C MET A 29 22.15 11.15 12.29
N TYR A 30 21.64 10.30 11.41
CA TYR A 30 20.54 9.39 11.68
C TYR A 30 20.82 8.54 12.94
N GLN A 31 21.96 7.85 12.97
CA GLN A 31 22.36 7.02 14.12
C GLN A 31 22.51 7.85 15.40
N HIS A 32 23.17 9.01 15.31
CA HIS A 32 23.37 9.90 16.46
C HIS A 32 22.04 10.39 17.04
N ASN A 33 21.16 10.91 16.19
CA ASN A 33 19.85 11.44 16.58
C ASN A 33 18.94 10.33 17.11
N LEU A 34 18.91 9.17 16.45
CA LEU A 34 18.15 8.01 16.89
C LEU A 34 18.59 7.55 18.28
N HIS A 35 19.90 7.48 18.53
CA HIS A 35 20.44 7.12 19.84
C HIS A 35 20.03 8.13 20.92
N SER A 36 20.17 9.44 20.66
CA SER A 36 19.74 10.49 21.57
C SER A 36 18.25 10.39 21.94
N ILE A 37 17.40 10.08 20.94
CA ILE A 37 15.95 9.94 21.13
C ILE A 37 15.62 8.67 21.93
N MET A 38 16.30 7.55 21.66
CA MET A 38 16.13 6.33 22.47
C MET A 38 16.54 6.58 23.93
N GLN A 39 17.64 7.29 24.18
CA GLN A 39 18.05 7.65 25.54
C GLN A 39 17.05 8.57 26.25
N MET A 40 16.49 9.55 25.53
CA MET A 40 15.43 10.42 26.05
C MET A 40 14.19 9.61 26.43
N LEU A 41 13.72 8.71 25.56
CA LEU A 41 12.56 7.86 25.83
C LEU A 41 12.81 6.93 27.01
N GLN A 42 13.99 6.31 27.08
CA GLN A 42 14.39 5.47 28.21
C GLN A 42 14.41 6.26 29.52
N SER A 43 14.89 7.51 29.50
CA SER A 43 14.94 8.36 30.70
C SER A 43 13.55 8.81 31.16
N LYS A 44 12.64 9.11 30.21
CA LYS A 44 11.31 9.65 30.50
C LYS A 44 10.25 8.58 30.77
N HIS A 45 10.34 7.42 30.10
CA HIS A 45 9.33 6.38 30.11
C HIS A 45 9.84 5.03 30.62
N ALA A 46 11.11 4.93 31.03
CA ALA A 46 11.74 3.69 31.46
C ALA A 46 11.52 2.57 30.43
N ASP A 47 10.94 1.44 30.85
CA ASP A 47 10.61 0.33 29.96
C ASP A 47 9.20 0.40 29.36
N ARG A 48 8.44 1.48 29.62
CA ARG A 48 7.05 1.64 29.17
C ARG A 48 6.91 2.27 27.79
N TYR A 49 7.89 2.06 26.90
CA TYR A 49 7.75 2.44 25.50
C TYR A 49 8.01 1.28 24.53
N MET A 50 7.31 1.30 23.40
CA MET A 50 7.49 0.36 22.29
C MET A 50 7.77 1.15 21.01
N VAL A 51 8.66 0.65 20.17
CA VAL A 51 8.97 1.23 18.87
C VAL A 51 8.35 0.37 17.78
N ILE A 52 7.52 0.95 16.93
CA ILE A 52 7.09 0.33 15.67
C ILE A 52 7.89 0.96 14.55
N ASN A 53 8.74 0.17 13.91
CA ASN A 53 9.47 0.59 12.72
C ASN A 53 8.57 0.41 11.49
N LEU A 54 8.22 1.52 10.84
CA LEU A 54 7.44 1.57 9.60
C LEU A 54 8.34 1.59 8.35
N SER A 55 9.65 1.58 8.55
CA SER A 55 10.66 1.50 7.48
C SER A 55 11.17 0.08 7.29
N GLU A 56 12.02 -0.10 6.29
CA GLU A 56 12.74 -1.35 6.12
C GLU A 56 13.47 -1.74 7.41
N HIS A 57 13.66 -3.04 7.58
CA HIS A 57 14.25 -3.59 8.79
C HIS A 57 15.61 -2.94 9.05
N ASN A 58 15.83 -2.57 10.31
CA ASN A 58 17.06 -1.93 10.73
C ASN A 58 17.59 -2.64 11.98
N ASP A 59 18.72 -3.34 11.82
CA ASP A 59 19.41 -4.03 12.91
C ASP A 59 19.81 -3.08 14.04
N ASP A 60 20.21 -1.85 13.72
CA ASP A 60 20.67 -0.86 14.70
C ASP A 60 19.54 -0.49 15.68
N LEU A 61 18.32 -0.32 15.17
CA LEU A 61 17.11 -0.08 15.97
C LEU A 61 16.87 -1.23 16.95
N SER A 62 16.92 -2.46 16.44
CA SER A 62 16.70 -3.68 17.22
C SER A 62 17.77 -3.89 18.29
N ARG A 63 19.01 -3.45 18.05
CA ARG A 63 20.09 -3.48 19.06
C ARG A 63 19.89 -2.44 20.16
N MET A 64 19.33 -1.28 19.85
CA MET A 64 19.15 -0.19 20.82
C MET A 64 17.92 -0.36 21.71
N ASN A 65 16.89 -1.04 21.24
CA ASN A 65 15.67 -1.28 22.02
C ASN A 65 15.14 -2.70 21.79
N TYR A 66 14.95 -3.44 22.89
CA TYR A 66 14.45 -4.80 22.88
C TYR A 66 12.94 -4.91 22.57
N ARG A 67 12.19 -3.80 22.54
CA ARG A 67 10.75 -3.73 22.20
C ARG A 67 10.53 -3.03 20.86
N VAL A 68 11.29 -3.43 19.83
CA VAL A 68 11.10 -3.00 18.44
C VAL A 68 10.24 -4.01 17.71
N VAL A 69 9.23 -3.52 16.98
CA VAL A 69 8.38 -4.31 16.10
C VAL A 69 8.52 -3.78 14.69
N ASP A 70 9.10 -4.58 13.79
CA ASP A 70 9.24 -4.23 12.38
C ASP A 70 7.96 -4.53 11.61
N LEU A 71 7.31 -3.47 11.12
CA LEU A 71 6.07 -3.52 10.34
C LEU A 71 6.14 -2.53 9.18
N GLY A 72 7.30 -2.44 8.55
CA GLY A 72 7.55 -1.50 7.45
C GLY A 72 7.16 -2.01 6.07
N TRP A 73 7.03 -1.06 5.15
CA TRP A 73 6.79 -1.27 3.72
C TRP A 73 7.43 -0.14 2.92
N LEU A 74 7.50 -0.28 1.59
CA LEU A 74 8.14 0.71 0.72
C LEU A 74 7.44 2.07 0.77
N GLU A 75 8.23 3.14 0.70
CA GLU A 75 7.73 4.51 0.68
C GLU A 75 6.81 4.76 -0.54
N ARG A 76 5.84 5.67 -0.40
CA ARG A 76 4.85 6.04 -1.43
C ARG A 76 3.91 4.92 -1.88
N GLN A 77 4.15 3.69 -1.45
CA GLN A 77 3.21 2.59 -1.61
C GLN A 77 2.21 2.55 -0.45
N ALA A 78 1.03 2.01 -0.73
CA ALA A 78 0.06 1.59 0.27
C ALA A 78 0.52 0.26 0.90
N PRO A 79 0.43 0.12 2.24
CA PRO A 79 0.65 -1.16 2.91
C PRO A 79 -0.49 -2.13 2.59
N SER A 80 -0.21 -3.43 2.65
CA SER A 80 -1.27 -4.45 2.56
C SER A 80 -2.33 -4.28 3.65
N LEU A 81 -3.56 -4.71 3.37
CA LEU A 81 -4.62 -4.73 4.39
C LEU A 81 -4.24 -5.57 5.61
N HIS A 82 -3.45 -6.63 5.40
CA HIS A 82 -2.88 -7.44 6.48
C HIS A 82 -1.95 -6.63 7.40
N LEU A 83 -1.07 -5.82 6.79
CA LEU A 83 -0.10 -5.03 7.52
C LEU A 83 -0.78 -3.92 8.31
N LEU A 84 -1.77 -3.22 7.73
CA LEU A 84 -2.58 -2.24 8.46
C LEU A 84 -3.25 -2.84 9.69
N CYS A 85 -3.86 -4.00 9.53
CA CYS A 85 -4.43 -4.76 10.64
C CYS A 85 -3.39 -5.09 11.72
N SER A 86 -2.21 -5.55 11.30
CA SER A 86 -1.13 -5.94 12.21
C SER A 86 -0.59 -4.74 13.00
N VAL A 87 -0.34 -3.61 12.33
CA VAL A 87 0.11 -2.37 12.98
C VAL A 87 -0.94 -1.88 13.96
N CYS A 88 -2.19 -1.65 13.52
CA CYS A 88 -3.22 -1.12 14.41
C CYS A 88 -3.50 -2.03 15.61
N LYS A 89 -3.40 -3.35 15.45
CA LYS A 89 -3.54 -4.31 16.56
C LYS A 89 -2.38 -4.22 17.56
N ASN A 90 -1.14 -4.09 17.09
CA ASN A 90 0.01 -3.90 17.97
C ASN A 90 -0.12 -2.58 18.75
N MET A 91 -0.56 -1.50 18.10
CA MET A 91 -0.83 -0.21 18.74
C MET A 91 -1.90 -0.33 19.82
N ASP A 92 -3.07 -0.89 19.49
CA ASP A 92 -4.21 -1.01 20.42
C ASP A 92 -3.84 -1.88 21.64
N ASN A 93 -3.20 -3.03 21.40
CA ASN A 93 -2.77 -3.92 22.47
C ASN A 93 -1.77 -3.25 23.42
N TRP A 94 -0.78 -2.55 22.86
CA TRP A 94 0.25 -1.88 23.64
C TRP A 94 -0.31 -0.73 24.49
N LEU A 95 -1.11 0.15 23.88
CA LEU A 95 -1.67 1.33 24.55
C LEU A 95 -2.74 0.97 25.59
N ARG A 96 -3.42 -0.17 25.43
CA ARG A 96 -4.38 -0.68 26.43
C ARG A 96 -3.74 -1.48 27.56
N ALA A 97 -2.55 -2.04 27.36
CA ALA A 97 -1.90 -2.86 28.38
C ALA A 97 -1.56 -2.04 29.64
N HIS A 98 -1.28 -0.74 29.51
CA HIS A 98 -1.03 0.15 30.64
C HIS A 98 -1.26 1.61 30.26
N SER A 99 -1.81 2.42 31.18
CA SER A 99 -2.11 3.84 30.94
C SER A 99 -0.85 4.66 30.61
N GLU A 100 0.27 4.37 31.28
CA GLU A 100 1.57 5.02 31.06
C GLU A 100 2.36 4.51 29.83
N ASN A 101 1.82 3.56 29.05
CA ASN A 101 2.54 3.06 27.88
C ASN A 101 2.59 4.12 26.76
N VAL A 102 3.78 4.30 26.20
CA VAL A 102 4.05 5.23 25.09
C VAL A 102 4.47 4.46 23.85
N LEU A 103 4.00 4.90 22.69
CA LEU A 103 4.30 4.32 21.40
C LEU A 103 5.13 5.30 20.57
N LEU A 104 6.25 4.83 20.03
CA LEU A 104 7.02 5.55 19.02
C LEU A 104 6.80 4.91 17.64
N LEU A 105 6.25 5.67 16.71
CA LEU A 105 6.19 5.33 15.29
C LEU A 105 7.44 5.88 14.60
N HIS A 106 8.35 4.99 14.20
CA HIS A 106 9.58 5.35 13.51
C HIS A 106 9.42 5.23 11.99
N CYS A 107 9.88 6.24 11.26
CA CYS A 107 9.99 6.24 9.81
C CYS A 107 11.28 6.93 9.33
N LYS A 108 11.88 6.43 8.24
CA LYS A 108 12.97 7.04 7.48
C LYS A 108 12.43 7.46 6.10
N GLY A 109 12.92 8.52 5.48
CA GLY A 109 12.33 9.09 4.26
C GLY A 109 11.10 9.96 4.54
N SER A 110 9.94 9.58 3.99
CA SER A 110 8.69 10.36 4.09
C SER A 110 7.83 10.02 5.30
N LYS A 111 7.03 11.00 5.74
CA LYS A 111 6.08 10.91 6.86
C LYS A 111 4.74 10.29 6.47
N ASP A 112 4.54 10.02 5.19
CA ASP A 112 3.34 9.41 4.62
C ASP A 112 2.93 8.12 5.34
N ARG A 113 3.88 7.25 5.67
CA ARG A 113 3.65 5.98 6.38
C ARG A 113 3.09 6.19 7.79
N VAL A 114 3.59 7.19 8.53
CA VAL A 114 3.01 7.58 9.83
C VAL A 114 1.57 8.05 9.65
N GLY A 115 1.32 8.87 8.62
CA GLY A 115 -0.03 9.32 8.27
C GLY A 115 -1.00 8.17 7.98
N VAL A 116 -0.57 7.16 7.22
CA VAL A 116 -1.35 5.95 6.93
C VAL A 116 -1.71 5.19 8.20
N VAL A 117 -0.74 4.98 9.09
CA VAL A 117 -0.95 4.23 10.35
C VAL A 117 -1.91 4.97 11.27
N ILE A 118 -1.69 6.26 11.50
CA ILE A 118 -2.54 7.06 12.39
C ILE A 118 -3.96 7.16 11.82
N SER A 119 -4.10 7.40 10.51
CA SER A 119 -5.41 7.46 9.88
C SER A 119 -6.16 6.13 9.99
N SER A 120 -5.47 5.00 9.83
CA SER A 120 -6.05 3.66 10.01
C SER A 120 -6.42 3.39 11.47
N TYR A 121 -5.59 3.84 12.42
CA TYR A 121 -5.85 3.68 13.85
C TYR A 121 -7.03 4.53 14.34
N ILE A 122 -7.25 5.72 13.75
CA ILE A 122 -8.47 6.50 13.96
C ILE A 122 -9.70 5.70 13.52
N GLN A 123 -9.66 5.04 12.35
CA GLN A 123 -10.78 4.21 11.88
C GLN A 123 -11.09 3.07 12.86
N LEU A 124 -10.06 2.40 13.36
CA LEU A 124 -10.20 1.35 14.38
C LEU A 124 -10.79 1.89 15.69
N SER A 125 -10.24 3.00 16.18
CA SER A 125 -10.63 3.62 17.44
C SER A 125 -12.07 4.13 17.41
N ASN A 126 -12.56 4.65 16.28
CA ASN A 126 -13.97 5.06 16.14
C ASN A 126 -14.97 3.88 16.30
N VAL A 127 -14.54 2.64 16.02
CA VAL A 127 -15.37 1.45 16.23
C VAL A 127 -15.32 0.98 17.68
N SER A 128 -14.27 1.32 18.41
CA SER A 128 -14.11 1.08 19.85
C SER A 128 -14.78 2.22 20.63
N THR A 129 -16.05 2.09 20.96
CA THR A 129 -16.90 3.11 21.61
C THR A 129 -16.47 3.47 23.06
N SER A 130 -15.24 3.96 23.27
CA SER A 130 -14.73 4.41 24.58
C SER A 130 -14.61 5.94 24.60
N GLU A 131 -15.27 6.58 25.57
CA GLU A 131 -15.16 8.04 25.80
C GLU A 131 -13.74 8.46 26.22
N GLU A 132 -12.98 7.56 26.84
CA GLU A 132 -11.58 7.81 27.26
C GLU A 132 -10.65 8.11 26.07
N LEU A 133 -11.03 7.71 24.86
CA LEU A 133 -10.24 7.93 23.64
C LEU A 133 -10.57 9.24 22.92
N ALA A 134 -11.53 10.05 23.40
CA ALA A 134 -12.01 11.22 22.67
C ALA A 134 -10.93 12.29 22.42
N LEU A 135 -10.09 12.58 23.44
CA LEU A 135 -8.99 13.55 23.33
C LEU A 135 -7.86 13.03 22.42
N ASP A 136 -7.51 11.75 22.55
CA ASP A 136 -6.55 11.08 21.68
C ASP A 136 -7.05 11.12 20.22
N LEU A 137 -8.33 10.81 19.99
CA LEU A 137 -8.98 10.87 18.68
C LEU A 137 -8.96 12.28 18.08
N TYR A 138 -9.25 13.29 18.87
CA TYR A 138 -9.18 14.68 18.43
C TYR A 138 -7.76 15.06 18.00
N SER A 139 -6.76 14.74 18.84
CA SER A 139 -5.35 15.05 18.59
C SER A 139 -4.83 14.34 17.35
N MET A 140 -5.16 13.06 17.18
CA MET A 140 -4.81 12.29 15.98
C MET A 140 -5.47 12.86 14.72
N LYS A 141 -6.77 13.22 14.76
CA LYS A 141 -7.46 13.84 13.62
C LYS A 141 -6.85 15.19 13.25
N LYS A 142 -6.50 16.00 14.26
CA LYS A 142 -5.81 17.28 14.07
C LYS A 142 -4.46 17.08 13.41
N PHE A 143 -3.64 16.12 13.88
CA PHE A 143 -2.37 15.78 13.25
C PHE A 143 -2.54 15.41 11.77
N CYS A 144 -3.53 14.56 11.44
CA CYS A 144 -3.80 14.20 10.05
C CYS A 144 -4.21 15.41 9.20
N SER A 145 -5.09 16.27 9.72
CA SER A 145 -5.56 17.48 9.03
C SER A 145 -4.45 18.51 8.83
N ASP A 146 -3.60 18.72 9.83
CA ASP A 146 -2.60 19.79 9.80
C ASP A 146 -1.36 19.37 9.02
N LYS A 147 -0.98 18.08 9.10
CA LYS A 147 0.32 17.61 8.59
C LYS A 147 0.24 16.62 7.44
N MET A 148 -0.84 15.84 7.29
CA MET A 148 -0.86 14.67 6.40
C MET A 148 -1.64 14.86 5.08
N VAL A 149 -2.47 15.91 4.97
CA VAL A 149 -3.44 16.09 3.85
C VAL A 149 -2.81 15.96 2.46
N ASN A 150 -1.60 16.50 2.28
CA ASN A 150 -0.89 16.56 1.00
C ASN A 150 0.24 15.52 0.85
N LEU A 151 0.53 14.76 1.90
CA LEU A 151 1.65 13.81 1.92
C LEU A 151 1.23 12.43 1.43
N MET A 152 0.04 11.95 1.81
CA MET A 152 -0.42 10.62 1.45
C MET A 152 -0.80 10.52 -0.03
N THR A 153 -0.38 9.43 -0.67
CA THR A 153 -0.76 9.13 -2.06
C THR A 153 -2.24 8.73 -2.17
N PRO A 154 -2.87 8.90 -3.34
CA PRO A 154 -4.23 8.40 -3.59
C PRO A 154 -4.41 6.93 -3.21
N SER A 155 -3.45 6.05 -3.55
CA SER A 155 -3.51 4.63 -3.15
C SER A 155 -3.45 4.44 -1.63
N GLN A 156 -2.59 5.18 -0.92
CA GLN A 156 -2.55 5.13 0.54
C GLN A 156 -3.88 5.56 1.16
N LYS A 157 -4.49 6.66 0.66
CA LYS A 157 -5.82 7.12 1.11
C LYS A 157 -6.89 6.07 0.85
N ARG A 158 -6.87 5.44 -0.32
CA ARG A 158 -7.79 4.35 -0.71
C ARG A 158 -7.71 3.18 0.27
N TYR A 159 -6.52 2.75 0.66
CA TYR A 159 -6.33 1.64 1.61
C TYR A 159 -6.84 1.98 3.02
N VAL A 160 -6.61 3.20 3.51
CA VAL A 160 -7.19 3.66 4.78
C VAL A 160 -8.72 3.64 4.74
N GLN A 161 -9.32 4.14 3.65
CA GLN A 161 -10.77 4.14 3.47
C GLN A 161 -11.33 2.71 3.42
N VAL A 162 -10.71 1.84 2.61
CA VAL A 162 -11.05 0.42 2.52
C VAL A 162 -11.00 -0.23 3.90
N PHE A 163 -9.93 -0.01 4.66
CA PHE A 163 -9.77 -0.55 6.00
C PHE A 163 -10.90 -0.11 6.95
N GLY A 164 -11.25 1.18 6.96
CA GLY A 164 -12.39 1.69 7.74
C GLY A 164 -13.74 1.11 7.31
N ARG A 165 -13.99 0.97 6.00
CA ARG A 165 -15.21 0.35 5.46
C ARG A 165 -15.31 -1.13 5.80
N LEU A 166 -14.18 -1.84 5.84
CA LEU A 166 -14.10 -3.24 6.28
C LEU A 166 -14.42 -3.38 7.78
N LEU A 167 -13.85 -2.51 8.62
CA LEU A 167 -14.09 -2.46 10.07
C LEU A 167 -15.57 -2.20 10.41
N THR A 168 -16.20 -1.31 9.64
CA THR A 168 -17.62 -0.94 9.82
C THR A 168 -18.58 -1.90 9.12
N HIS A 169 -18.08 -2.93 8.42
CA HIS A 169 -18.83 -3.89 7.62
C HIS A 169 -19.63 -3.28 6.45
N GLN A 170 -19.23 -2.11 5.97
CA GLN A 170 -19.81 -1.48 4.79
C GLN A 170 -19.39 -2.17 3.48
N ILE A 171 -18.24 -2.84 3.49
CA ILE A 171 -17.79 -3.71 2.39
C ILE A 171 -17.38 -5.08 2.93
N ARG A 172 -17.51 -6.10 2.08
CA ARG A 172 -17.02 -7.46 2.33
C ARG A 172 -15.95 -7.78 1.31
N LEU A 173 -14.98 -8.59 1.71
CA LEU A 173 -13.94 -9.01 0.80
C LEU A 173 -14.49 -10.04 -0.19
N ASN A 174 -14.41 -9.70 -1.48
CA ASN A 174 -14.70 -10.59 -2.57
C ASN A 174 -13.64 -11.71 -2.60
N SER A 175 -14.08 -12.96 -2.74
CA SER A 175 -13.20 -14.13 -2.84
C SER A 175 -13.15 -14.71 -4.25
N SER A 176 -13.93 -14.19 -5.19
CA SER A 176 -13.88 -14.59 -6.60
C SER A 176 -12.49 -14.32 -7.19
N PRO A 177 -12.01 -15.18 -8.11
CA PRO A 177 -10.88 -14.85 -8.96
C PRO A 177 -11.12 -13.52 -9.68
N LEU A 178 -10.06 -12.72 -9.84
CA LEU A 178 -10.14 -11.47 -10.58
C LEU A 178 -9.12 -11.52 -11.72
N PHE A 179 -9.61 -11.51 -12.95
CA PHE A 179 -8.78 -11.40 -14.15
C PHE A 179 -8.80 -9.95 -14.61
N ILE A 180 -7.63 -9.36 -14.83
CA ILE A 180 -7.51 -8.07 -15.52
C ILE A 180 -7.30 -8.31 -17.02
N HIS A 181 -8.11 -7.63 -17.82
CA HIS A 181 -8.17 -7.80 -19.27
C HIS A 181 -7.54 -6.64 -20.01
N CYS A 182 -7.95 -5.43 -19.65
CA CYS A 182 -7.57 -4.23 -20.38
C CYS A 182 -7.36 -3.06 -19.44
N ILE A 183 -6.41 -2.20 -19.81
CA ILE A 183 -6.16 -0.91 -19.16
C ILE A 183 -6.23 0.15 -20.26
N ASN A 184 -7.16 1.09 -20.14
CA ASN A 184 -7.34 2.19 -21.08
C ASN A 184 -6.96 3.52 -20.43
N ILE A 185 -6.22 4.36 -21.14
CA ILE A 185 -5.85 5.72 -20.74
C ILE A 185 -6.45 6.70 -21.74
N HIS A 186 -7.12 7.74 -21.25
CA HIS A 186 -7.68 8.81 -22.07
C HIS A 186 -7.86 10.11 -21.25
N PRO A 187 -7.46 11.30 -21.73
CA PRO A 187 -6.62 11.53 -22.91
C PRO A 187 -5.18 11.01 -22.76
N ILE A 188 -4.39 11.03 -23.83
CA ILE A 188 -2.96 10.65 -23.79
C ILE A 188 -2.15 11.67 -22.96
N PRO A 189 -1.29 11.23 -22.02
CA PRO A 189 -0.40 12.10 -21.28
C PRO A 189 0.66 12.80 -22.14
N ASP A 190 0.94 14.07 -21.85
CA ASP A 190 1.88 14.94 -22.58
C ASP A 190 3.32 14.78 -22.09
N PHE A 191 3.86 13.57 -22.24
CA PHE A 191 5.24 13.24 -21.85
C PHE A 191 6.26 13.48 -22.97
N HIS A 192 5.78 13.63 -24.22
CA HIS A 192 6.63 13.88 -25.37
C HIS A 192 5.82 14.57 -26.50
N PRO A 193 6.40 15.57 -27.20
CA PRO A 193 5.63 16.43 -28.12
C PRO A 193 5.15 15.75 -29.41
N THR A 194 5.73 14.60 -29.78
CA THR A 194 5.41 13.92 -31.05
C THR A 194 4.89 12.50 -30.85
N VAL A 195 5.61 11.66 -30.13
CA VAL A 195 5.23 10.28 -29.81
C VAL A 195 5.42 10.01 -28.33
N CYS A 196 4.35 9.60 -27.65
CA CYS A 196 4.40 9.14 -26.27
C CYS A 196 4.64 7.62 -26.25
N GLN A 197 5.73 7.17 -25.64
CA GLN A 197 6.10 5.75 -25.57
C GLN A 197 5.70 5.16 -24.22
N LEU A 198 4.55 4.48 -24.15
CA LEU A 198 3.96 4.03 -22.89
C LEU A 198 4.05 2.51 -22.72
N PHE A 199 4.32 2.04 -21.51
CA PHE A 199 4.20 0.62 -21.16
C PHE A 199 3.71 0.45 -19.73
N ILE A 200 3.09 -0.71 -19.46
CA ILE A 200 2.52 -1.03 -18.14
C ILE A 200 3.26 -2.21 -17.53
N ARG A 201 3.48 -2.12 -16.21
CA ARG A 201 3.83 -3.27 -15.36
C ARG A 201 2.74 -3.50 -14.33
N VAL A 202 2.42 -4.77 -14.11
CA VAL A 202 1.52 -5.21 -13.03
C VAL A 202 2.36 -5.97 -12.01
N TYR A 203 2.21 -5.60 -10.75
CA TYR A 203 2.93 -6.19 -9.62
C TYR A 203 1.96 -6.85 -8.65
N GLN A 204 2.35 -8.00 -8.13
CA GLN A 204 1.68 -8.67 -7.00
C GLN A 204 2.76 -9.14 -6.02
N ASP A 205 2.59 -8.86 -4.73
CA ASP A 205 3.55 -9.25 -3.67
C ASP A 205 5.02 -8.91 -4.03
N THR A 206 5.24 -7.68 -4.51
CA THR A 206 6.52 -7.13 -5.04
C THR A 206 7.08 -7.76 -6.31
N GLN A 207 6.44 -8.78 -6.87
CA GLN A 207 6.86 -9.42 -8.11
C GLN A 207 6.13 -8.85 -9.31
N THR A 208 6.86 -8.63 -10.41
CA THR A 208 6.25 -8.28 -11.69
C THR A 208 5.57 -9.52 -12.28
N VAL A 209 4.25 -9.50 -12.35
CA VAL A 209 3.44 -10.59 -12.94
C VAL A 209 3.15 -10.37 -14.41
N TYR A 210 3.20 -9.11 -14.88
CA TYR A 210 2.98 -8.76 -16.27
C TYR A 210 3.77 -7.51 -16.67
N THR A 211 4.25 -7.48 -17.91
CA THR A 211 4.83 -6.30 -18.56
C THR A 211 4.31 -6.25 -19.99
N SER A 212 3.72 -5.12 -20.39
CA SER A 212 3.27 -4.94 -21.78
C SER A 212 4.44 -4.65 -22.72
N GLY A 213 4.22 -4.81 -24.02
CA GLY A 213 5.03 -4.13 -25.03
C GLY A 213 4.92 -2.61 -24.92
N VAL A 214 5.86 -1.90 -25.55
CA VAL A 214 5.88 -0.43 -25.59
C VAL A 214 4.89 0.05 -26.65
N HIS A 215 3.89 0.81 -26.22
CA HIS A 215 2.88 1.40 -27.09
C HIS A 215 3.36 2.80 -27.50
N GLN A 216 3.70 2.94 -28.77
CA GLN A 216 4.03 4.22 -29.37
C GLN A 216 2.75 4.91 -29.82
N VAL A 217 2.43 6.04 -29.19
CA VAL A 217 1.21 6.80 -29.45
C VAL A 217 1.58 8.15 -30.07
N ALA A 218 1.27 8.31 -31.36
CA ALA A 218 1.50 9.57 -32.06
C ALA A 218 0.52 10.66 -31.59
N VAL A 219 1.06 11.77 -31.10
CA VAL A 219 0.30 12.92 -30.60
C VAL A 219 -0.57 13.49 -31.72
N GLY A 220 -1.85 13.74 -31.41
CA GLY A 220 -2.83 14.26 -32.36
C GLY A 220 -3.45 13.24 -33.31
N GLN A 221 -2.96 11.99 -33.36
CA GLN A 221 -3.55 10.92 -34.18
C GLN A 221 -4.59 10.09 -33.41
N THR A 222 -4.47 10.03 -32.08
CA THR A 222 -5.46 9.42 -31.19
C THR A 222 -5.44 10.07 -29.82
N ASP A 223 -6.57 10.02 -29.14
CA ASP A 223 -6.77 10.54 -27.79
C ASP A 223 -6.69 9.45 -26.72
N ARG A 224 -6.41 8.19 -27.09
CA ARG A 224 -6.49 7.06 -26.15
C ARG A 224 -5.51 5.95 -26.49
N VAL A 225 -5.16 5.17 -25.47
CA VAL A 225 -4.37 3.94 -25.62
C VAL A 225 -4.95 2.85 -24.74
N CYS A 226 -5.02 1.63 -25.26
CA CYS A 226 -5.50 0.44 -24.58
C CYS A 226 -4.40 -0.61 -24.53
N PHE A 227 -4.06 -1.06 -23.32
CA PHE A 227 -3.16 -2.17 -23.07
C PHE A 227 -4.01 -3.42 -22.85
N ALA A 228 -4.09 -4.28 -23.86
CA ALA A 228 -4.69 -5.60 -23.74
C ALA A 228 -3.69 -6.55 -23.06
N LEU A 229 -4.15 -7.28 -22.04
CA LEU A 229 -3.38 -8.29 -21.35
C LEU A 229 -3.75 -9.63 -21.96
N GLU A 230 -2.88 -10.16 -22.84
CA GLU A 230 -3.10 -11.42 -23.55
C GLU A 230 -1.98 -12.41 -23.20
N PRO A 231 -2.26 -13.49 -22.44
CA PRO A 231 -3.56 -13.81 -21.83
C PRO A 231 -3.93 -12.88 -20.65
N PRO A 232 -5.23 -12.79 -20.28
CA PRO A 232 -5.65 -12.02 -19.10
C PRO A 232 -4.97 -12.51 -17.83
N GLN A 233 -4.61 -11.57 -16.95
CA GLN A 233 -3.81 -11.88 -15.78
C GLN A 233 -4.70 -12.11 -14.56
N MET A 234 -4.61 -13.30 -13.97
CA MET A 234 -5.28 -13.60 -12.70
C MET A 234 -4.54 -12.94 -11.55
N LEU A 235 -5.20 -12.04 -10.83
CA LEU A 235 -4.65 -11.33 -9.69
C LEU A 235 -5.26 -11.84 -8.39
N LYS A 236 -4.50 -11.71 -7.30
CA LYS A 236 -4.93 -12.13 -5.97
C LYS A 236 -4.34 -11.25 -4.87
N GLY A 237 -5.17 -10.80 -3.94
CA GLY A 237 -4.71 -9.98 -2.82
C GLY A 237 -4.35 -8.56 -3.26
N ASP A 238 -3.27 -8.02 -2.70
CA ASP A 238 -2.80 -6.67 -3.02
C ASP A 238 -2.01 -6.67 -4.34
N PHE A 239 -2.36 -5.77 -5.26
CA PHE A 239 -1.66 -5.60 -6.52
C PHE A 239 -1.49 -4.12 -6.87
N MET A 240 -0.51 -3.85 -7.74
CA MET A 240 -0.17 -2.52 -8.21
C MET A 240 -0.08 -2.51 -9.74
N ILE A 241 -0.58 -1.46 -10.36
CA ILE A 241 -0.41 -1.17 -11.78
C ILE A 241 0.41 0.11 -11.88
N VAL A 242 1.49 0.06 -12.67
CA VAL A 242 2.32 1.24 -12.93
C VAL A 242 2.44 1.42 -14.43
N CYS A 243 2.14 2.63 -14.90
CA CYS A 243 2.38 3.06 -16.28
C CYS A 243 3.65 3.90 -16.32
N TYR A 244 4.48 3.63 -17.32
CA TYR A 244 5.75 4.29 -17.54
C TYR A 244 5.80 4.91 -18.92
N HIS A 245 6.51 6.02 -19.02
CA HIS A 245 6.95 6.60 -20.28
C HIS A 245 8.43 6.24 -20.51
N LYS A 246 8.74 5.59 -21.64
CA LYS A 246 10.11 5.28 -22.06
C LYS A 246 10.71 6.52 -22.72
N ASN A 247 11.89 6.94 -22.27
CA ASN A 247 12.65 8.01 -22.88
C ASN A 247 13.90 7.43 -23.55
N ASP A 248 13.82 7.18 -24.85
CA ASP A 248 14.93 6.60 -25.62
C ASP A 248 16.19 7.47 -25.61
N SER A 249 16.03 8.80 -25.60
CA SER A 249 17.14 9.75 -25.59
C SER A 249 17.99 9.62 -24.33
N MET A 250 17.33 9.43 -23.18
CA MET A 250 17.99 9.33 -21.87
C MET A 250 18.26 7.90 -21.43
N ARG A 251 17.75 6.89 -22.17
CA ARG A 251 17.73 5.47 -21.78
C ARG A 251 17.16 5.26 -20.37
N THR A 252 16.15 6.05 -20.03
CA THR A 252 15.43 5.96 -18.76
C THR A 252 13.95 5.72 -19.04
N HIS A 253 13.22 5.35 -18.00
CA HIS A 253 11.79 5.52 -17.97
C HIS A 253 11.41 6.46 -16.83
N GLU A 254 10.25 7.07 -16.94
CA GLU A 254 9.64 7.83 -15.87
C GLU A 254 8.24 7.28 -15.58
N THR A 255 7.83 7.35 -14.31
CA THR A 255 6.48 6.92 -13.93
C THR A 255 5.47 7.96 -14.36
N VAL A 256 4.47 7.53 -15.14
CA VAL A 256 3.34 8.36 -15.56
C VAL A 256 2.27 8.34 -14.48
N PHE A 257 1.87 7.15 -14.05
CA PHE A 257 1.00 6.96 -12.90
C PHE A 257 1.23 5.61 -12.22
N GLY A 258 0.85 5.53 -10.95
CA GLY A 258 0.72 4.29 -10.21
C GLY A 258 -0.67 4.16 -9.59
N VAL A 259 -1.12 2.93 -9.37
CA VAL A 259 -2.34 2.68 -8.61
C VAL A 259 -2.30 1.32 -7.92
N GLN A 260 -2.77 1.25 -6.68
CA GLN A 260 -2.85 0.02 -5.90
C GLN A 260 -4.28 -0.30 -5.48
N PHE A 261 -4.58 -1.60 -5.48
CA PHE A 261 -5.85 -2.18 -5.06
C PHE A 261 -5.64 -3.49 -4.33
N HIS A 262 -6.67 -3.91 -3.58
CA HIS A 262 -6.80 -5.27 -3.12
C HIS A 262 -7.94 -5.94 -3.90
N THR A 263 -7.72 -7.11 -4.50
CA THR A 263 -8.73 -7.77 -5.37
C THR A 263 -10.08 -7.94 -4.68
N GLY A 264 -10.07 -8.28 -3.39
CA GLY A 264 -11.27 -8.43 -2.58
C GLY A 264 -12.09 -7.15 -2.39
N THR A 265 -11.60 -5.97 -2.75
CA THR A 265 -12.34 -4.70 -2.59
C THR A 265 -12.95 -4.20 -3.89
N LEU A 266 -12.66 -4.89 -5.00
CA LEU A 266 -13.19 -4.54 -6.32
C LEU A 266 -14.53 -5.23 -6.53
N CYS A 267 -15.51 -4.44 -6.96
CA CYS A 267 -16.86 -4.88 -7.30
C CYS A 267 -17.19 -4.38 -8.71
N GLY A 268 -17.82 -5.23 -9.52
CA GLY A 268 -18.13 -4.93 -10.90
C GLY A 268 -17.03 -5.33 -11.87
N ASP A 269 -17.27 -5.09 -13.15
CA ASP A 269 -16.43 -5.50 -14.26
C ASP A 269 -15.56 -4.35 -14.80
N GLN A 270 -15.78 -3.12 -14.36
CA GLN A 270 -15.05 -1.93 -14.78
C GLN A 270 -14.75 -1.00 -13.59
N LEU A 271 -13.58 -0.37 -13.62
CA LEU A 271 -13.21 0.70 -12.70
C LEU A 271 -12.69 1.91 -13.49
N SER A 272 -13.23 3.10 -13.22
CA SER A 272 -12.74 4.35 -13.81
C SER A 272 -12.07 5.19 -12.71
N LEU A 273 -10.85 5.65 -12.97
CA LEU A 273 -10.01 6.41 -12.05
C LEU A 273 -9.71 7.76 -12.67
N GLN A 274 -10.01 8.84 -11.97
CA GLN A 274 -9.68 10.19 -12.40
C GLN A 274 -8.22 10.52 -12.03
N LYS A 275 -7.69 11.64 -12.53
CA LYS A 275 -6.33 12.12 -12.23
C LYS A 275 -6.03 12.13 -10.72
N GLU A 276 -7.00 12.54 -9.89
CA GLU A 276 -6.87 12.60 -8.43
C GLU A 276 -6.75 11.23 -7.74
N ASP A 277 -7.17 10.15 -8.42
CA ASP A 277 -7.11 8.78 -7.91
C ASP A 277 -5.77 8.07 -8.22
N LEU A 278 -4.92 8.70 -9.03
CA LEU A 278 -3.71 8.12 -9.58
C LEU A 278 -2.46 8.67 -8.87
N ASP A 279 -1.64 7.77 -8.33
CA ASP A 279 -0.37 8.14 -7.73
C ASP A 279 0.55 8.74 -8.82
N TYR A 280 1.37 9.73 -8.44
CA TYR A 280 2.22 10.54 -9.33
C TYR A 280 1.42 11.47 -10.25
N ALA A 281 0.47 10.96 -11.03
CA ALA A 281 -0.34 11.75 -11.96
C ALA A 281 -1.15 12.85 -11.26
N ASN A 282 -1.65 12.62 -10.04
CA ASN A 282 -2.41 13.62 -9.29
C ASN A 282 -1.65 14.93 -8.99
N LYS A 283 -0.32 14.95 -9.19
CA LYS A 283 0.55 16.11 -9.00
C LYS A 283 1.31 16.50 -10.27
N ASP A 284 1.20 15.73 -11.35
CA ASP A 284 1.94 15.96 -12.59
C ASP A 284 1.06 16.74 -13.59
N PRO A 285 1.47 17.94 -14.03
CA PRO A 285 0.72 18.71 -15.02
C PRO A 285 0.70 18.06 -16.42
N ARG A 286 1.60 17.12 -16.72
CA ARG A 286 1.64 16.39 -18.00
C ARG A 286 0.54 15.36 -18.12
N PHE A 287 -0.05 14.94 -17.00
CA PHE A 287 -1.26 14.12 -17.03
C PHE A 287 -2.50 15.05 -17.16
N PRO A 288 -3.41 14.84 -18.13
CA PRO A 288 -4.55 15.73 -18.37
C PRO A 288 -5.47 15.85 -17.15
N GLU A 289 -6.01 17.05 -16.88
CA GLU A 289 -6.93 17.29 -15.75
C GLU A 289 -8.24 16.48 -15.86
N ASP A 290 -8.73 16.27 -17.08
CA ASP A 290 -9.86 15.39 -17.40
C ASP A 290 -9.42 13.95 -17.70
N GLY A 291 -8.18 13.61 -17.37
CA GLY A 291 -7.58 12.30 -17.62
C GLY A 291 -8.21 11.19 -16.78
N VAL A 292 -8.57 10.10 -17.46
CA VAL A 292 -9.19 8.91 -16.90
C VAL A 292 -8.39 7.67 -17.26
N VAL A 293 -8.17 6.81 -16.26
CA VAL A 293 -7.69 5.44 -16.47
C VAL A 293 -8.83 4.47 -16.18
N LYS A 294 -9.19 3.65 -17.17
CA LYS A 294 -10.22 2.62 -17.04
C LYS A 294 -9.60 1.22 -17.00
N LEU A 295 -10.03 0.41 -16.04
CA LEU A 295 -9.60 -0.97 -15.86
C LEU A 295 -10.78 -1.90 -16.15
N LEU A 296 -10.56 -2.92 -16.96
CA LEU A 296 -11.54 -3.97 -17.26
C LEU A 296 -11.18 -5.26 -16.54
N PHE A 297 -12.10 -5.77 -15.75
CA PHE A 297 -11.96 -7.00 -14.99
C PHE A 297 -13.06 -8.03 -15.32
N SER A 298 -12.84 -9.28 -14.91
CA SER A 298 -13.88 -10.30 -14.88
C SER A 298 -13.54 -11.41 -13.87
N GLU A 299 -14.50 -12.28 -13.58
CA GLU A 299 -14.28 -13.50 -12.78
C GLU A 299 -13.75 -14.69 -13.62
N ILE A 300 -13.73 -14.56 -14.95
CA ILE A 300 -13.41 -15.64 -15.90
C ILE A 300 -12.42 -15.15 -16.95
N ALA A 301 -11.36 -15.92 -17.19
CA ALA A 301 -10.30 -15.60 -18.16
C ALA A 301 -10.83 -15.39 -19.60
N ASP A 302 -11.84 -16.14 -20.03
CA ASP A 302 -12.34 -16.14 -21.42
C ASP A 302 -13.38 -15.06 -21.72
N ARG A 303 -13.46 -14.01 -20.90
CA ARG A 303 -14.35 -12.89 -21.21
C ARG A 303 -13.83 -12.17 -22.45
N ASP A 304 -14.61 -12.20 -23.52
CA ASP A 304 -14.34 -11.37 -24.70
C ASP A 304 -14.51 -9.88 -24.35
N PRO A 305 -13.44 -9.07 -24.37
CA PRO A 305 -13.52 -7.63 -24.09
C PRO A 305 -14.42 -6.89 -25.08
N SER A 306 -14.67 -7.46 -26.26
CA SER A 306 -15.53 -6.89 -27.30
C SER A 306 -17.03 -7.02 -27.01
N LEU A 307 -17.41 -7.86 -26.04
CA LEU A 307 -18.78 -8.00 -25.55
C LEU A 307 -19.11 -7.02 -24.40
N ALA A 308 -18.13 -6.27 -23.90
CA ALA A 308 -18.42 -5.15 -23.01
C ALA A 308 -19.21 -4.08 -23.77
N SER A 309 -20.18 -3.44 -23.12
CA SER A 309 -21.07 -2.44 -23.72
C SER A 309 -20.35 -1.28 -24.44
N ASP A 310 -19.06 -1.10 -24.17
CA ASP A 310 -18.17 -0.04 -24.66
C ASP A 310 -16.99 -0.57 -25.52
N CYS A 311 -17.25 -1.53 -26.40
CA CYS A 311 -16.24 -2.24 -27.24
C CYS A 311 -15.19 -1.34 -27.94
N GLY A 312 -15.55 -0.12 -28.35
CA GLY A 312 -14.63 0.81 -29.02
C GLY A 312 -13.54 1.41 -28.13
N HIS A 313 -13.69 1.35 -26.79
CA HIS A 313 -12.70 1.88 -25.85
C HIS A 313 -11.58 0.88 -25.52
N TRP A 314 -11.79 -0.40 -25.81
CA TRP A 314 -10.88 -1.48 -25.45
C TRP A 314 -10.01 -1.97 -26.61
N ARG A 315 -9.91 -1.17 -27.68
CA ARG A 315 -9.10 -1.47 -28.86
C ARG A 315 -8.28 -0.25 -29.26
N ASN A 316 -7.04 -0.51 -29.65
CA ASN A 316 -6.18 0.52 -30.24
C ASN A 316 -6.60 0.81 -31.68
N SER A 317 -6.52 2.07 -32.08
CA SER A 317 -6.57 2.45 -33.49
C SER A 317 -5.25 2.09 -34.18
N SER A 318 -5.21 2.18 -35.51
CA SER A 318 -3.96 2.01 -36.28
C SER A 318 -2.89 3.07 -35.96
N ALA A 319 -3.21 4.09 -35.15
CA ALA A 319 -2.27 5.12 -34.72
C ALA A 319 -1.38 4.69 -33.55
N VAL A 320 -1.64 3.52 -32.94
CA VAL A 320 -0.81 2.96 -31.87
C VAL A 320 0.00 1.80 -32.42
N ILE A 321 1.33 1.92 -32.36
CA ILE A 321 2.27 0.88 -32.77
C ILE A 321 2.80 0.19 -31.51
N ILE A 322 2.74 -1.13 -31.45
CA ILE A 322 3.21 -1.91 -30.31
C ILE A 322 4.57 -2.52 -30.66
N GLU A 323 5.60 -2.11 -29.93
CA GLU A 323 6.93 -2.70 -29.99
C GLU A 323 7.11 -3.69 -28.85
N ASN A 324 7.22 -4.96 -29.20
CA ASN A 324 7.63 -5.99 -28.26
C ASN A 324 9.15 -5.92 -28.15
N ASP A 325 9.65 -5.17 -27.16
CA ASP A 325 11.07 -5.19 -26.81
C ASP A 325 11.44 -6.64 -26.46
N PRO A 326 12.39 -7.29 -27.16
CA PRO A 326 12.77 -8.66 -26.84
C PRO A 326 13.22 -8.71 -25.39
N LEU A 327 12.41 -9.41 -24.61
CA LEU A 327 12.59 -9.82 -23.23
C LEU A 327 14.05 -10.29 -23.02
N ASP A 328 14.97 -9.39 -22.62
CA ASP A 328 16.21 -9.72 -21.85
C ASP A 328 17.28 -8.62 -21.74
N SER A 329 17.27 -7.51 -22.50
CA SER A 329 18.42 -6.58 -22.43
C SER A 329 18.41 -5.60 -21.23
N LEU A 330 17.30 -5.49 -20.49
CA LEU A 330 17.07 -4.39 -19.54
C LEU A 330 16.63 -4.81 -18.13
N LYS A 331 16.45 -6.13 -17.90
CA LYS A 331 16.08 -6.69 -16.58
C LYS A 331 17.19 -6.53 -15.53
N ALA A 332 18.45 -6.46 -15.96
CA ALA A 332 19.59 -6.60 -15.04
C ALA A 332 20.10 -5.29 -14.40
N GLN A 333 19.62 -4.11 -14.83
CA GLN A 333 20.30 -2.86 -14.45
C GLN A 333 19.40 -1.78 -13.82
N TRP A 334 18.08 -1.87 -13.96
CA TRP A 334 17.20 -0.73 -13.66
C TRP A 334 16.07 -1.00 -12.67
N ASP A 335 15.90 -2.24 -12.22
CA ASP A 335 14.99 -2.57 -11.12
C ASP A 335 15.63 -2.15 -9.78
N PHE A 336 15.71 -0.84 -9.53
CA PHE A 336 16.03 -0.29 -8.19
C PHE A 336 15.02 -0.73 -7.11
N THR A 337 13.93 -1.39 -7.49
CA THR A 337 12.93 -1.97 -6.59
C THR A 337 13.21 -3.43 -6.21
N GLU A 338 14.05 -4.17 -6.95
CA GLU A 338 14.33 -5.60 -6.67
C GLU A 338 15.47 -5.82 -5.67
N ASN A 339 16.37 -4.86 -5.46
CA ASN A 339 17.52 -5.02 -4.57
C ASN A 339 17.27 -4.82 -3.06
N LEU A 340 16.00 -4.66 -2.61
CA LEU A 340 15.71 -4.35 -1.20
C LEU A 340 14.84 -5.38 -0.45
N THR A 341 14.61 -6.59 -0.98
CA THR A 341 13.77 -7.57 -0.26
C THR A 341 14.23 -9.02 -0.34
N GLU A 342 15.37 -9.34 0.30
CA GLU A 342 15.59 -10.71 0.84
C GLU A 342 15.32 -10.83 2.35
N ALA A 343 15.22 -9.74 3.10
CA ALA A 343 15.05 -9.79 4.56
C ALA A 343 13.59 -10.01 5.04
N GLY A 344 12.57 -9.86 4.17
CA GLY A 344 11.16 -9.90 4.56
C GLY A 344 10.51 -11.28 4.70
N LYS A 345 11.21 -12.37 4.34
CA LYS A 345 10.62 -13.72 4.28
C LYS A 345 10.76 -14.55 5.57
N ALA A 346 11.48 -14.05 6.57
CA ALA A 346 11.79 -14.79 7.81
C ALA A 346 11.18 -14.15 9.07
N GLY A 347 9.88 -13.83 9.06
CA GLY A 347 9.20 -13.29 10.27
C GLY A 347 7.73 -13.66 10.45
N LEU A 348 7.08 -14.30 9.47
CA LEU A 348 5.61 -14.40 9.44
C LEU A 348 5.02 -15.72 9.98
N LEU A 349 5.81 -16.59 10.62
CA LEU A 349 5.31 -17.90 11.09
C LEU A 349 5.40 -18.18 12.59
N LYS A 350 5.68 -17.17 13.43
CA LYS A 350 5.57 -17.30 14.89
C LYS A 350 4.77 -16.16 15.51
N LEU A 351 3.48 -16.06 15.22
CA LEU A 351 2.57 -15.33 16.12
C LEU A 351 1.23 -16.07 16.30
N PHE A 352 1.18 -16.78 17.43
CA PHE A 352 0.04 -17.31 18.17
C PHE A 352 -0.94 -18.25 17.43
N ILE A 353 -0.72 -19.55 17.64
CA ILE A 353 -1.81 -20.54 17.71
C ILE A 353 -2.63 -20.19 18.95
N MET A 354 -3.81 -19.60 18.78
CA MET A 354 -4.82 -19.64 19.84
C MET A 354 -5.74 -20.82 19.56
N SER A 355 -5.84 -21.72 20.53
CA SER A 355 -6.72 -22.89 20.51
C SER A 355 -8.19 -22.50 20.20
N PRO A 356 -8.97 -23.34 19.49
CA PRO A 356 -10.29 -22.97 18.98
C PRO A 356 -11.43 -22.83 20.01
N ILE A 357 -11.17 -22.83 21.32
CA ILE A 357 -12.22 -23.13 22.33
C ILE A 357 -12.75 -21.90 23.10
N LEU A 358 -12.31 -20.67 22.82
CA LEU A 358 -12.83 -19.45 23.48
C LEU A 358 -13.46 -18.47 22.46
N LEU A 359 -14.65 -18.79 21.97
CA LEU A 359 -15.33 -18.07 20.89
C LEU A 359 -16.49 -17.14 21.32
N LEU A 360 -16.79 -17.00 22.61
CA LEU A 360 -18.04 -16.34 23.06
C LEU A 360 -17.93 -14.91 23.61
N ASN A 361 -16.74 -14.35 23.88
CA ASN A 361 -16.61 -13.04 24.57
C ASN A 361 -15.72 -11.98 23.88
N ARG A 362 -15.54 -12.06 22.56
CA ARG A 362 -14.65 -11.12 21.85
C ARG A 362 -15.35 -9.83 21.40
N THR A 363 -14.67 -8.70 21.57
CA THR A 363 -15.14 -7.39 21.07
C THR A 363 -15.25 -7.40 19.54
N ARG A 364 -16.04 -6.48 18.96
CA ARG A 364 -16.26 -6.37 17.51
C ARG A 364 -14.95 -6.32 16.70
N ILE A 365 -13.92 -5.70 17.28
CA ILE A 365 -12.58 -5.54 16.70
C ILE A 365 -11.83 -6.86 16.60
N GLU A 366 -11.86 -7.71 17.63
CA GLU A 366 -11.12 -8.96 17.58
C GLU A 366 -11.74 -9.98 16.62
N LYS A 367 -13.08 -9.95 16.47
CA LYS A 367 -13.79 -10.74 15.45
C LYS A 367 -13.41 -10.29 14.04
N PHE A 368 -13.27 -8.99 13.83
CA PHE A 368 -12.80 -8.42 12.56
C PHE A 368 -11.39 -8.93 12.20
N PHE A 369 -10.43 -8.81 13.12
CA PHE A 369 -9.06 -9.26 12.87
C PHE A 369 -8.97 -10.76 12.61
N PHE A 370 -9.79 -11.56 13.29
CA PHE A 370 -9.87 -13.00 13.03
C PHE A 370 -10.40 -13.31 11.62
N PHE A 371 -11.46 -12.62 11.19
CA PHE A 371 -12.03 -12.80 9.85
C PHE A 371 -11.06 -12.39 8.76
N LEU A 372 -10.41 -11.23 8.90
CA LEU A 372 -9.43 -10.73 7.94
C LEU A 372 -8.23 -11.68 7.82
N LYS A 373 -7.69 -12.16 8.95
CA LYS A 373 -6.62 -13.17 8.96
C LYS A 373 -7.05 -14.46 8.26
N LYS A 374 -8.26 -14.94 8.52
CA LYS A 374 -8.80 -16.15 7.87
C LYS A 374 -8.95 -15.95 6.36
N TYR A 375 -9.45 -14.79 5.93
CA TYR A 375 -9.56 -14.46 4.52
C TYR A 375 -8.19 -14.44 3.83
N ILE A 376 -7.21 -13.73 4.39
CA ILE A 376 -5.85 -13.64 3.81
C ILE A 376 -5.20 -15.03 3.75
N PHE A 377 -5.37 -15.84 4.78
CA PHE A 377 -4.86 -17.22 4.80
C PHE A 377 -5.46 -18.10 3.68
N ILE A 378 -6.77 -17.94 3.41
CA ILE A 378 -7.42 -18.61 2.27
C ILE A 378 -6.86 -18.06 0.94
N GLN A 379 -6.62 -16.75 0.86
CA GLN A 379 -6.04 -16.13 -0.33
C GLN A 379 -4.57 -16.51 -0.55
N GLN A 380 -3.78 -16.86 0.47
CA GLN A 380 -2.40 -17.30 0.26
C GLN A 380 -2.27 -18.79 -0.13
N GLY A 381 -3.38 -19.49 -0.36
CA GLY A 381 -3.36 -20.88 -0.86
C GLY A 381 -2.92 -21.92 0.18
N HIS A 382 -2.75 -21.54 1.44
CA HIS A 382 -2.43 -22.45 2.55
C HIS A 382 -3.67 -23.22 3.02
N ILE A 383 -4.33 -23.95 2.13
CA ILE A 383 -5.40 -24.91 2.49
C ILE A 383 -4.74 -26.23 2.93
N LYS A 384 -4.00 -26.22 4.04
CA LYS A 384 -3.67 -27.46 4.76
C LYS A 384 -3.80 -27.23 6.28
N SER A 385 -4.70 -28.02 6.89
CA SER A 385 -4.98 -28.16 8.34
C SER A 385 -6.01 -27.24 9.02
N PHE A 386 -7.23 -27.14 8.50
CA PHE A 386 -8.40 -26.74 9.32
C PHE A 386 -9.53 -27.79 9.36
N LYS A 387 -9.23 -29.03 8.95
CA LYS A 387 -10.15 -30.18 9.06
C LYS A 387 -9.44 -31.36 9.72
N SER A 388 -9.53 -31.46 11.04
CA SER A 388 -9.78 -32.69 11.81
C SER A 388 -9.42 -32.46 13.28
N ASP A 389 -10.40 -32.13 14.11
CA ASP A 389 -10.41 -32.47 15.55
C ASP A 389 -11.80 -32.25 16.15
N SER A 390 -12.82 -32.78 15.46
CA SER A 390 -14.16 -32.90 16.02
C SER A 390 -14.79 -34.21 15.58
N LYS A 391 -14.14 -35.32 15.96
CA LYS A 391 -14.73 -36.68 16.02
C LYS A 391 -13.89 -37.58 16.95
N ARG A 392 -13.88 -37.29 18.25
CA ARG A 392 -13.74 -38.30 19.32
C ARG A 392 -14.39 -37.75 20.58
N HIS A 393 -15.69 -38.02 20.73
CA HIS A 393 -16.41 -38.24 21.99
C HIS A 393 -17.88 -38.45 21.63
N LEU A 394 -18.18 -39.70 21.28
CA LEU A 394 -19.40 -40.42 21.57
C LEU A 394 -19.10 -41.90 21.34
#